data_AF-A0A353KT33-F1
#
_entry.id   AF-A0A353KT33-F1
#
_cell.length_a   1.000
_cell.length_b   1.000
_cell.length_c   1.000
_cell.angle_alpha   90.00
_cell.angle_beta   90.00
_cell.angle_gamma   90.00
#
_symmetry.space_group_name_H-M   'P 1'
#
loop_
_entity.id
_entity.type
_entity.pdbx_description
1 polymer ?
#
loop_
_entity_poly.entity_id
_entity_poly.type
_entity_poly.pdbx_seq_one_letter_code
_entity_poly.pdbx_strand_id
1 'polypeptide(L)'
;MPKTIFITICSVFVLFTLTLGAGAELKGDGEHVFYLYRESSGCKIVRTTEEKADEFIYFKQSLKGESAELKDEERAAEIIEKLGAKEVFSESGDGFYNRYYYTPKISRYVILRGRKINLHLAVGNKVSVGSPLIFGSY
;
A
#
# COMPACT_ATOMS: atom_id res chain seq x y z
N MET A 1 16.72 -19.68 38.98
CA MET A 1 16.84 -19.49 37.53
C MET A 1 15.52 -19.65 36.71
N PRO A 2 14.34 -19.12 37.14
CA PRO A 2 13.13 -19.16 36.27
C PRO A 2 12.74 -17.81 35.63
N LYS A 3 13.29 -16.68 36.07
CA LYS A 3 12.84 -15.33 35.63
C LYS A 3 13.37 -14.92 34.26
N THR A 4 14.56 -15.38 33.87
CA THR A 4 15.17 -15.08 32.56
C THR A 4 14.47 -15.79 31.41
N ILE A 5 13.99 -17.02 31.63
CA ILE A 5 13.27 -17.80 30.59
C ILE A 5 11.89 -17.19 30.29
N PHE A 6 11.22 -16.66 31.32
CA PHE A 6 9.89 -16.06 31.17
C PHE A 6 9.92 -14.74 30.36
N ILE A 7 10.97 -13.93 30.55
CA ILE A 7 11.13 -12.65 29.85
C ILE A 7 11.41 -12.89 28.35
N THR A 8 12.25 -13.87 28.01
CA THR A 8 12.58 -14.18 26.62
C THR A 8 11.36 -14.67 25.82
N ILE A 9 10.46 -15.45 26.44
CA ILE A 9 9.25 -15.94 25.78
C ILE A 9 8.27 -14.79 25.48
N CYS A 10 8.08 -13.84 26.41
CA CYS A 10 7.24 -12.67 26.16
C CYS A 10 7.81 -11.75 25.07
N SER A 11 9.14 -11.57 25.00
CA SER A 11 9.78 -10.77 23.95
C SER A 11 9.63 -11.39 22.56
N VAL A 12 9.71 -12.72 22.44
CA VAL A 12 9.47 -13.43 21.17
C VAL A 12 8.00 -13.35 20.76
N PHE A 13 7.06 -13.41 21.70
CA PHE A 13 5.62 -13.30 21.41
C PHE A 13 5.22 -11.90 20.94
N VAL A 14 5.78 -10.84 21.54
CA VAL A 14 5.55 -9.45 21.11
C VAL A 14 6.19 -9.18 19.74
N LEU A 15 7.37 -9.76 19.45
CA LEU A 15 7.95 -9.68 18.09
C LEU A 15 7.08 -10.42 17.05
N PHE A 16 6.47 -11.55 17.42
CA PHE A 16 5.66 -12.34 16.49
C PHE A 16 4.34 -11.65 16.14
N THR A 17 3.63 -11.08 17.13
CA THR A 17 2.35 -10.39 16.89
C THR A 17 2.51 -9.10 16.08
N LEU A 18 3.66 -8.41 16.19
CA LEU A 18 3.97 -7.21 15.38
C LEU A 18 4.21 -7.49 13.90
N THR A 19 4.47 -8.75 13.51
CA THR A 19 4.70 -9.13 12.09
C THR A 19 3.44 -9.56 11.34
N LEU A 20 2.33 -9.76 12.06
CA LEU A 20 1.06 -10.27 11.55
C LEU A 20 0.00 -9.17 11.35
N GLY A 21 0.37 -8.10 10.65
CA GLY A 21 -0.63 -7.36 9.86
C GLY A 21 -1.03 -8.24 8.67
N ALA A 22 -1.94 -9.19 8.85
CA ALA A 22 -2.35 -10.10 7.78
C ALA A 22 -3.19 -9.34 6.75
N GLY A 23 -2.78 -9.39 5.49
CA GLY A 23 -3.56 -8.89 4.35
C GLY A 23 -2.93 -7.74 3.56
N ALA A 24 -3.69 -7.26 2.58
CA ALA A 24 -3.36 -6.08 1.78
C ALA A 24 -3.33 -4.82 2.66
N GLU A 25 -2.39 -3.90 2.39
CA GLU A 25 -2.32 -2.62 3.11
C GLU A 25 -3.46 -1.68 2.67
N LEU A 26 -3.90 -1.79 1.41
CA LEU A 26 -4.95 -0.98 0.83
C LEU A 26 -6.25 -1.78 0.69
N LYS A 27 -7.36 -1.16 1.09
CA LYS A 27 -8.70 -1.74 1.05
C LYS A 27 -9.54 -1.01 0.02
N GLY A 28 -9.75 -1.64 -1.13
CA GLY A 28 -10.56 -1.07 -2.21
C GLY A 28 -11.95 -1.66 -2.32
N ASP A 29 -12.56 -1.47 -3.49
CA ASP A 29 -13.92 -1.90 -3.81
C ASP A 29 -13.97 -2.76 -5.08
N GLY A 30 -12.84 -2.92 -5.78
CA GLY A 30 -12.76 -3.59 -7.07
C GLY A 30 -11.51 -4.44 -7.23
N GLU A 31 -10.82 -4.24 -8.37
CA GLU A 31 -9.56 -4.92 -8.64
C GLU A 31 -8.48 -4.51 -7.63
N HIS A 32 -7.79 -5.51 -7.08
CA HIS A 32 -6.60 -5.35 -6.27
C HIS A 32 -5.40 -5.91 -7.03
N VAL A 33 -4.31 -5.16 -7.05
CA VAL A 33 -3.11 -5.48 -7.82
C VAL A 33 -1.89 -5.47 -6.91
N PHE A 34 -1.12 -6.57 -6.93
CA PHE A 34 0.16 -6.67 -6.24
C PHE A 34 1.32 -6.58 -7.24
N TYR A 35 2.30 -5.73 -6.92
CA TYR A 35 3.56 -5.56 -7.64
C TYR A 35 4.67 -6.34 -6.92
N LEU A 36 5.14 -7.43 -7.53
CA LEU A 36 6.10 -8.34 -6.91
C LEU A 36 7.51 -8.23 -7.52
N TYR A 37 8.50 -8.54 -6.67
CA TYR A 37 9.93 -8.71 -6.96
C TYR A 37 10.71 -7.46 -7.37
N ARG A 38 10.09 -6.46 -8.01
CA ARG A 38 10.77 -5.22 -8.47
C ARG A 38 9.96 -3.97 -8.15
N GLU A 39 10.67 -2.87 -7.91
CA GLU A 39 10.13 -1.52 -7.61
C GLU A 39 10.06 -0.67 -8.89
N SER A 40 9.53 -1.24 -9.98
CA SER A 40 9.41 -0.58 -11.28
C SER A 40 8.32 -1.22 -12.13
N SER A 41 8.08 -0.66 -13.32
CA SER A 41 7.17 -1.23 -14.33
C SER A 41 7.53 -2.64 -14.79
N GLY A 42 8.76 -3.12 -14.52
CA GLY A 42 9.18 -4.50 -14.80
C GLY A 42 8.84 -5.50 -13.69
N CYS A 43 7.98 -5.16 -12.74
CA CYS A 43 7.52 -6.07 -11.69
C CYS A 43 6.61 -7.18 -12.22
N LYS A 44 6.50 -8.28 -11.47
CA LYS A 44 5.44 -9.26 -11.73
C LYS A 44 4.14 -8.71 -11.16
N ILE A 45 3.13 -8.60 -12.02
CA ILE A 45 1.81 -8.12 -11.64
C ILE A 45 0.90 -9.32 -11.32
N VAL A 46 0.31 -9.32 -10.13
CA VAL A 46 -0.75 -10.28 -9.75
C VAL A 46 -2.02 -9.49 -9.50
N ARG A 47 -3.12 -9.89 -10.15
CA ARG A 47 -4.44 -9.26 -10.03
C ARG A 47 -5.38 -10.17 -9.27
N THR A 48 -6.23 -9.58 -8.44
CA THR A 48 -7.25 -10.27 -7.66
C THR A 48 -8.41 -9.32 -7.38
N THR A 49 -9.46 -9.82 -6.73
CA THR A 49 -10.52 -9.01 -6.12
C THR A 49 -10.12 -8.62 -4.69
N GLU A 50 -10.69 -7.54 -4.17
CA GLU A 50 -10.53 -7.15 -2.77
C GLU A 50 -10.86 -8.29 -1.79
N GLU A 51 -11.94 -9.03 -2.03
CA GLU A 51 -12.37 -10.16 -1.18
C GLU A 51 -11.26 -11.20 -0.96
N LYS A 52 -10.42 -11.40 -1.97
CA LYS A 52 -9.31 -12.36 -1.96
C LYS A 52 -7.96 -11.72 -1.67
N ALA A 53 -7.87 -10.38 -1.60
CA ALA A 53 -6.62 -9.67 -1.43
C ALA A 53 -5.91 -10.07 -0.12
N ASP A 54 -6.67 -10.35 0.93
CA ASP A 54 -6.10 -10.79 2.22
C ASP A 54 -5.56 -12.21 2.23
N GLU A 55 -5.94 -13.05 1.26
CA GLU A 55 -5.42 -14.41 1.13
C GLU A 55 -3.96 -14.42 0.61
N PHE A 56 -3.47 -13.29 0.07
CA PHE A 56 -2.15 -13.17 -0.54
C PHE A 56 -1.00 -12.87 0.44
N ILE A 57 -1.13 -13.31 1.69
CA ILE A 57 -0.10 -13.18 2.75
C ILE A 57 1.26 -13.75 2.33
N TYR A 58 1.27 -14.79 1.48
CA TYR A 58 2.50 -15.42 0.98
C TYR A 58 3.40 -14.48 0.16
N PHE A 59 2.86 -13.39 -0.37
CA PHE A 59 3.64 -12.46 -1.18
C PHE A 59 4.39 -11.41 -0.38
N LYS A 60 4.20 -11.30 0.93
CA LYS A 60 4.80 -10.21 1.74
C LYS A 60 6.30 -9.99 1.52
N GLN A 61 7.10 -11.07 1.45
CA GLN A 61 8.54 -10.96 1.24
C GLN A 61 8.91 -10.44 -0.16
N SER A 62 8.05 -10.69 -1.14
CA SER A 62 8.25 -10.28 -2.53
C SER A 62 7.47 -9.02 -2.90
N LEU A 63 6.62 -8.50 -2.00
CA LEU A 63 5.74 -7.38 -2.27
C LEU A 63 6.54 -6.07 -2.31
N LYS A 64 6.50 -5.41 -3.46
CA LYS A 64 7.15 -4.12 -3.71
C LYS A 64 6.16 -2.96 -3.78
N GLY A 65 4.90 -3.27 -4.01
CA GLY A 65 3.80 -2.34 -3.86
C GLY A 65 2.47 -3.00 -4.16
N GLU A 66 1.40 -2.27 -3.98
CA GLU A 66 0.04 -2.68 -4.29
C GLU A 66 -0.78 -1.50 -4.79
N SER A 67 -1.91 -1.78 -5.44
CA SER A 67 -2.93 -0.78 -5.73
C SER A 67 -4.31 -1.40 -5.70
N ALA A 68 -5.28 -0.64 -5.23
CA ALA A 68 -6.68 -1.03 -5.17
C ALA A 68 -7.53 -0.03 -5.95
N GLU A 69 -8.45 -0.55 -6.74
CA GLU A 69 -9.52 0.22 -7.37
C GLU A 69 -10.56 0.60 -6.32
N LEU A 70 -11.01 1.85 -6.38
CA LEU A 70 -11.98 2.42 -5.45
C LEU A 70 -13.26 2.73 -6.20
N LYS A 71 -14.37 2.66 -5.48
CA LYS A 71 -15.70 3.01 -6.00
C LYS A 71 -15.76 4.47 -6.47
N ASP A 72 -15.18 5.38 -5.68
CA ASP A 72 -15.25 6.82 -5.89
C ASP A 72 -14.13 7.57 -5.13
N GLU A 73 -14.06 8.89 -5.35
CA GLU A 73 -13.09 9.77 -4.69
C GLU A 73 -13.36 9.96 -3.20
N GLU A 74 -14.60 9.78 -2.74
CA GLU A 74 -14.95 9.84 -1.32
C GLU A 74 -14.25 8.71 -0.56
N ARG A 75 -14.27 7.50 -1.11
CA ARG A 75 -13.51 6.38 -0.56
C ARG A 75 -12.00 6.64 -0.53
N ALA A 76 -11.46 7.33 -1.54
CA ALA A 76 -10.06 7.73 -1.54
C ALA A 76 -9.76 8.69 -0.39
N ALA A 77 -10.64 9.67 -0.14
CA ALA A 77 -10.50 10.63 0.95
C ALA A 77 -10.50 9.93 2.33
N GLU A 78 -11.40 8.97 2.54
CA GLU A 78 -11.44 8.17 3.78
C GLU A 78 -10.12 7.43 4.06
N ILE A 79 -9.54 6.81 3.03
CA ILE A 79 -8.26 6.08 3.15
C ILE A 79 -7.13 7.05 3.49
N ILE A 80 -7.05 8.18 2.78
CA ILE A 80 -6.04 9.23 2.98
C ILE A 80 -6.13 9.79 4.42
N GLU A 81 -7.34 10.09 4.88
CA GLU A 81 -7.60 10.59 6.24
C GLU A 81 -7.22 9.56 7.30
N LYS A 82 -7.68 8.31 7.15
CA LYS A 82 -7.35 7.20 8.06
C LYS A 82 -5.84 7.00 8.16
N LEU A 83 -5.12 7.15 7.06
CA LEU A 83 -3.67 7.06 7.02
C LEU A 83 -2.97 8.31 7.56
N GLY A 84 -3.68 9.43 7.72
CA GLY A 84 -3.10 10.74 8.06
C GLY A 84 -2.08 11.18 7.02
N ALA A 85 -2.31 10.85 5.75
CA ALA A 85 -1.38 11.10 4.67
C ALA A 85 -1.41 12.58 4.24
N LYS A 86 -0.24 13.18 4.06
CA LYS A 86 -0.09 14.57 3.66
C LYS A 86 0.24 14.63 2.18
N GLU A 87 -0.48 15.48 1.44
CA GLU A 87 -0.18 15.70 0.02
C GLU A 87 1.21 16.31 -0.12
N VAL A 88 2.00 15.76 -1.03
CA VAL A 88 3.37 16.18 -1.32
C VAL A 88 3.41 16.95 -2.63
N PHE A 89 2.73 16.46 -3.67
CA PHE A 89 2.47 17.19 -4.91
C PHE A 89 1.35 16.51 -5.71
N SER A 90 0.90 17.17 -6.76
CA SER A 90 -0.10 16.66 -7.70
C SER A 90 0.27 16.99 -9.15
N GLU A 91 -0.29 16.23 -10.07
CA GLU A 91 -0.19 16.38 -11.52
C GLU A 91 -1.56 16.20 -12.13
N SER A 92 -1.87 16.87 -13.23
CA SER A 92 -3.13 16.71 -13.93
C SER A 92 -2.95 16.89 -15.43
N GLY A 93 -3.90 16.34 -16.17
CA GLY A 93 -4.04 16.50 -17.61
C GLY A 93 -5.50 16.43 -18.01
N ASP A 94 -5.75 16.31 -19.31
CA ASP A 94 -7.12 16.21 -19.80
C ASP A 94 -7.75 14.88 -19.37
N GLY A 95 -8.81 14.95 -18.56
CA GLY A 95 -9.54 13.79 -18.05
C GLY A 95 -8.84 12.98 -16.96
N PHE A 96 -7.71 13.44 -16.39
CA PHE A 96 -7.08 12.74 -15.27
C PHE A 96 -6.36 13.67 -14.28
N TYR A 97 -6.20 13.21 -13.05
CA TYR A 97 -5.28 13.79 -12.08
C TYR A 97 -4.63 12.73 -11.20
N ASN A 98 -3.40 13.01 -10.76
CA ASN A 98 -2.64 12.20 -9.82
C ASN A 98 -2.28 13.05 -8.60
N ARG A 99 -2.44 12.49 -7.41
CA ARG A 99 -2.02 13.11 -6.15
C ARG A 99 -1.09 12.16 -5.40
N TYR A 100 0.04 12.70 -4.98
CA TYR A 100 1.11 11.95 -4.34
C TYR A 100 1.22 12.38 -2.89
N TYR A 101 1.22 11.41 -1.98
CA TYR A 101 1.17 11.65 -0.55
C TYR A 101 2.32 10.95 0.18
N TYR A 102 2.54 11.41 1.41
CA TYR A 102 3.40 10.74 2.38
C TYR A 102 2.67 10.54 3.70
N THR A 103 2.77 9.33 4.27
CA THR A 103 2.37 9.02 5.64
C THR A 103 3.45 8.21 6.36
N PRO A 104 3.76 8.47 7.65
CA PRO A 104 4.66 7.61 8.41
C PRO A 104 4.06 6.22 8.71
N LYS A 105 2.76 5.99 8.45
CA LYS A 105 2.08 4.71 8.69
C LYS A 105 2.41 3.63 7.66
N ILE A 106 2.94 4.03 6.50
CA ILE A 106 3.42 3.13 5.45
C ILE A 106 4.94 3.20 5.41
N SER A 107 5.61 2.08 5.66
CA SER A 107 7.07 2.05 5.80
C SER A 107 7.82 2.14 4.47
N ARG A 108 7.28 1.52 3.42
CA ARG A 108 7.83 1.55 2.06
C ARG A 108 7.60 2.91 1.42
N TYR A 109 8.54 3.40 0.64
CA TYR A 109 8.42 4.66 -0.09
C TYR A 109 9.32 4.65 -1.33
N VAL A 110 9.04 5.57 -2.25
CA VAL A 110 9.91 5.88 -3.39
C VAL A 110 10.30 7.35 -3.35
N ILE A 111 11.41 7.69 -4.02
CA ILE A 111 11.80 9.08 -4.26
C ILE A 111 11.30 9.48 -5.64
N LEU A 112 10.33 10.39 -5.69
CA LEU A 112 9.80 10.95 -6.93
C LEU A 112 10.02 12.45 -6.92
N ARG A 113 10.72 12.99 -7.93
CA ARG A 113 11.09 14.41 -8.02
C ARG A 113 11.81 14.94 -6.76
N GLY A 114 12.67 14.12 -6.16
CA GLY A 114 13.40 14.45 -4.93
C GLY A 114 12.56 14.43 -3.65
N ARG A 115 11.30 14.00 -3.71
CA ARG A 115 10.38 13.94 -2.57
C ARG A 115 10.03 12.49 -2.20
N LYS A 116 9.90 12.20 -0.91
CA LYS A 116 9.45 10.89 -0.42
C LYS A 116 7.95 10.74 -0.63
N ILE A 117 7.54 9.73 -1.39
CA ILE A 117 6.14 9.38 -1.66
C ILE A 117 5.91 7.92 -1.26
N ASN A 118 4.80 7.64 -0.60
CA ASN A 118 4.40 6.26 -0.30
C ASN A 118 2.92 5.98 -0.44
N LEU A 119 2.17 6.92 -1.00
CA LEU A 119 0.78 6.73 -1.34
C LEU A 119 0.47 7.57 -2.59
N HIS A 120 -0.23 6.97 -3.53
CA HIS A 120 -0.54 7.54 -4.84
C HIS A 120 -2.02 7.38 -5.13
N LEU A 121 -2.74 8.48 -5.35
CA LEU A 121 -4.10 8.48 -5.86
C LEU A 121 -4.05 8.83 -7.34
N ALA A 122 -4.61 7.98 -8.19
CA ALA A 122 -4.83 8.23 -9.60
C ALA A 122 -6.34 8.27 -9.88
N VAL A 123 -6.79 9.33 -10.54
CA VAL A 123 -8.19 9.51 -10.95
C VAL A 123 -8.22 9.79 -12.45
N GLY A 124 -8.97 8.97 -13.18
CA GLY A 124 -9.19 9.10 -14.61
C GLY A 124 -10.42 8.29 -15.01
N ASN A 125 -10.24 7.25 -15.83
CA ASN A 125 -11.33 6.29 -16.13
C ASN A 125 -11.84 5.55 -14.88
N LYS A 126 -10.98 5.42 -13.88
CA LYS A 126 -11.27 4.85 -12.58
C LYS A 126 -10.53 5.58 -11.48
N VAL A 127 -10.98 5.40 -10.24
CA VAL A 127 -10.30 5.87 -9.04
C VAL A 127 -9.44 4.73 -8.52
N SER A 128 -8.16 4.98 -8.28
CA SER A 128 -7.24 3.95 -7.77
C SER A 128 -6.28 4.56 -6.76
N VAL A 129 -6.01 3.81 -5.70
CA VAL A 129 -5.00 4.14 -4.69
C VAL A 129 -3.89 3.10 -4.71
N GLY A 130 -2.64 3.52 -4.62
CA GLY A 130 -1.49 2.62 -4.60
C GLY A 130 -0.41 3.02 -3.62
N SER A 131 0.38 2.03 -3.22
CA SER A 131 1.49 2.14 -2.27
C SER A 131 2.68 1.32 -2.80
N PRO A 132 3.91 1.86 -2.88
CA PRO A 132 4.23 3.28 -2.75
C PRO A 132 3.79 4.11 -3.98
N LEU A 133 3.63 3.45 -5.13
CA LEU A 133 3.26 4.05 -6.41
C LEU A 133 2.46 3.03 -7.23
N ILE A 134 1.55 3.51 -8.06
CA ILE A 134 0.82 2.67 -9.03
C ILE A 134 1.75 2.45 -10.23
N PHE A 135 1.96 1.18 -10.63
CA PHE A 135 2.81 0.82 -11.76
C PHE A 135 1.96 0.29 -12.91
N GLY A 136 2.05 0.95 -14.08
CA GLY A 136 1.31 0.58 -15.29
C GLY A 136 0.46 1.73 -15.80
N SER A 137 -0.31 1.47 -16.84
CA SER A 137 -1.26 2.43 -17.41
C SER A 137 -2.63 2.20 -16.76
N TYR A 138 -3.21 3.25 -16.18
CA TYR A 138 -4.49 3.25 -15.47
C TYR A 138 -5.36 4.38 -15.98
#